data_AF-A0A7J4EU76-F1
#
_entry.id   AF-A0A7J4EU76-F1
#
_cell.length_a   1.000
_cell.length_b   1.000
_cell.length_c   1.000
_cell.angle_alpha   90.00
_cell.angle_beta   90.00
_cell.angle_gamma   90.00
#
_symmetry.space_group_name_H-M   'P 1'
#
loop_
_entity.id
_entity.type
_entity.pdbx_description
1 polymer ?
#
loop_
_entity_poly.entity_id
_entity_poly.type
_entity_poly.pdbx_seq_one_letter_code
_entity_poly.pdbx_strand_id
1 'polypeptide(L)'
;MTCTFGIDIVKKSRGKDKFALFIIYNEQEIEKIVSKAKLFRLVKQYRPSLISIDNISELFSSKEELIRFLKYIPSGTKLVQIAGKQSLHYLSRRYGLKIDIKNPMDEARASAYLASFGVGEEVSVFVDKTKITVSRNRSVGKGGWRQNRYRRKIHDAVRAVYREIKELLDDIGMDYSEEIHPRYGGLSKGALLVNAPKSEIPVNSFKTRDVQVKVEAVEKDRVEFIPLSKTTIHTIAGIDPGTTTAVAILDLNGNLLGVRSKKNWRTGEVIEYILSFGQPVIISTDRSNPPEYVSKIRASFNAVLHTPREDLSIEKKKTLVSDYRFLNDHERDATACAIDAFNSFKNKLQNVEKKVPPGVDTDAIKTCIIRGLSLKEALTEKKVEEHREKKTVQEHISKEELLKKDRIIKELEEENSILRKEISELKNEIEKLRNKLVS
;
A
#
# COMPACT_ATOMS: atom_id res chain seq x y z
N MET A 1 -8.32 -7.74 20.62
CA MET A 1 -7.79 -6.49 21.21
C MET A 1 -7.09 -5.75 20.08
N THR A 2 -7.60 -4.59 19.69
CA THR A 2 -7.02 -3.77 18.62
C THR A 2 -6.16 -2.69 19.24
N CYS A 3 -4.89 -2.67 18.86
CA CYS A 3 -3.89 -1.76 19.40
C CYS A 3 -3.17 -1.12 18.21
N THR A 4 -3.34 0.18 18.05
CA THR A 4 -2.78 0.93 16.92
C THR A 4 -1.85 2.01 17.43
N PHE A 5 -0.64 2.05 16.88
CA PHE A 5 0.37 3.04 17.20
C PHE A 5 0.49 4.03 16.05
N GLY A 6 0.49 5.32 16.34
CA GLY A 6 0.91 6.37 15.42
C GLY A 6 2.24 6.94 15.86
N ILE A 7 3.16 7.11 14.92
CA ILE A 7 4.53 7.55 15.21
C ILE A 7 4.88 8.71 14.28
N ASP A 8 5.44 9.75 14.87
CA ASP A 8 6.06 10.86 14.14
C ASP A 8 7.37 11.33 14.81
N ILE A 9 8.21 12.09 14.10
CA ILE A 9 9.55 12.52 14.53
C ILE A 9 9.53 13.95 15.08
N VAL A 10 9.82 14.10 16.37
CA VAL A 10 9.84 15.41 17.04
C VAL A 10 11.13 16.18 16.77
N LYS A 11 12.28 15.49 16.74
CA LYS A 11 13.59 16.09 16.44
C LYS A 11 14.51 15.05 15.80
N LYS A 12 15.05 15.35 14.62
CA LYS A 12 16.17 14.60 14.02
C LYS A 12 17.49 15.14 14.58
N SER A 13 18.19 14.33 15.37
CA SER A 13 19.54 14.66 15.84
C SER A 13 20.35 13.38 15.90
N ARG A 14 21.58 13.39 15.38
CA ARG A 14 22.47 12.21 15.28
C ARG A 14 22.49 11.43 16.61
N GLY A 15 21.70 10.35 16.68
CA GLY A 15 21.63 9.41 17.81
C GLY A 15 20.66 9.73 18.96
N LYS A 16 19.89 10.83 18.92
CA LYS A 16 18.92 11.21 19.98
C LYS A 16 17.53 11.55 19.44
N ASP A 17 17.07 10.80 18.43
CA ASP A 17 15.74 11.01 17.89
C ASP A 17 14.67 10.74 18.96
N LYS A 18 13.80 11.74 19.13
CA LYS A 18 12.60 11.64 19.96
C LYS A 18 11.42 11.47 19.02
N PHE A 19 10.58 10.51 19.34
CA PHE A 19 9.37 10.19 18.60
C PHE A 19 8.15 10.62 19.39
N ALA A 20 7.20 11.26 18.72
CA ALA A 20 5.83 11.37 19.18
C ALA A 20 5.18 10.02 18.95
N LEU A 21 4.65 9.42 20.02
CA LEU A 21 3.97 8.14 19.97
C LEU A 21 2.56 8.34 20.51
N PHE A 22 1.59 8.10 19.64
CA PHE A 22 0.17 8.04 19.97
C PHE A 22 -0.27 6.58 19.99
N ILE A 23 -0.95 6.14 21.04
CA ILE A 23 -1.43 4.75 21.17
C ILE A 23 -2.93 4.77 21.34
N ILE A 24 -3.63 4.02 20.49
CA ILE A 24 -5.04 3.67 20.64
C ILE A 24 -5.09 2.24 21.16
N TYR A 25 -5.49 2.05 22.41
CA TYR A 25 -5.58 0.75 23.05
C TYR A 25 -6.93 0.60 23.76
N ASN A 26 -7.80 -0.28 23.27
CA ASN A 26 -9.15 -0.48 23.81
C ASN A 26 -9.90 0.86 24.04
N GLU A 27 -9.94 1.71 23.02
CA GLU A 27 -10.56 3.05 23.04
C GLU A 27 -9.89 4.06 23.99
N GLN A 28 -8.81 3.69 24.67
CA GLN A 28 -7.99 4.62 25.44
C GLN A 28 -6.88 5.21 24.57
N GLU A 29 -6.74 6.53 24.67
CA GLU A 29 -5.69 7.29 24.02
C GLU A 29 -4.52 7.51 24.98
N ILE A 30 -3.30 7.26 24.51
CA ILE A 30 -2.09 7.50 25.29
C ILE A 30 -1.06 8.24 24.44
N GLU A 31 -0.69 9.43 24.88
CA GLU A 31 0.32 10.26 24.24
C GLU A 31 1.66 10.17 24.98
N LYS A 32 2.75 9.90 24.26
CA LYS A 32 4.09 9.84 24.84
C LYS A 32 5.15 10.37 23.89
N ILE A 33 6.11 11.13 24.42
CA ILE A 33 7.38 11.39 23.74
C ILE A 33 8.39 10.35 24.19
N VAL A 34 8.94 9.57 23.24
CA VAL A 34 9.79 8.41 23.53
C VAL A 34 11.08 8.41 22.72
N SER A 35 12.13 7.80 23.26
CA SER A 35 13.33 7.48 22.49
C SER A 35 13.09 6.23 21.63
N LYS A 36 13.93 6.01 20.62
CA LYS A 36 13.92 4.79 19.78
C LYS A 36 13.87 3.51 20.62
N ALA A 37 14.70 3.41 21.65
CA ALA A 37 14.75 2.24 22.54
C ALA A 37 13.44 2.05 23.34
N LYS A 38 12.84 3.14 23.84
CA LYS A 38 11.58 3.07 24.59
C LYS A 38 10.41 2.73 23.67
N LEU A 39 10.38 3.24 22.44
CA LEU A 39 9.41 2.87 21.40
C LEU A 39 9.43 1.35 21.16
N PHE A 40 10.62 0.78 20.89
CA PHE A 40 10.79 -0.65 20.69
C PHE A 40 10.31 -1.50 21.86
N ARG A 41 10.57 -1.04 23.10
CA ARG A 41 10.07 -1.72 24.31
C ARG A 41 8.54 -1.69 24.38
N LEU A 42 7.93 -0.55 24.08
CA LEU A 42 6.47 -0.41 24.06
C LEU A 42 5.82 -1.26 22.98
N VAL A 43 6.39 -1.32 21.78
CA VAL A 43 5.90 -2.19 20.69
C VAL A 43 5.91 -3.67 21.13
N LYS A 44 6.95 -4.12 21.83
CA LYS A 44 7.01 -5.50 22.37
C LYS A 44 6.00 -5.75 23.49
N GLN A 45 5.76 -4.75 24.33
CA GLN A 45 4.83 -4.84 25.47
C GLN A 45 3.37 -4.87 25.01
N TYR A 46 2.97 -3.93 24.14
CA TYR A 46 1.59 -3.77 23.72
C TYR A 46 1.22 -4.63 22.50
N ARG A 47 2.22 -5.14 21.76
CA ARG A 47 2.07 -5.92 20.52
C ARG A 47 0.97 -5.35 19.60
N PRO A 48 1.15 -4.12 19.09
CA PRO A 48 0.14 -3.47 18.26
C PRO A 48 -0.16 -4.29 17.02
N SER A 49 -1.42 -4.29 16.58
CA SER A 49 -1.81 -4.86 15.28
C SER A 49 -1.31 -3.96 14.14
N LEU A 50 -1.30 -2.65 14.36
CA LEU A 50 -0.91 -1.65 13.36
C LEU A 50 0.09 -0.66 13.96
N ILE A 51 1.15 -0.36 13.22
CA ILE A 51 2.03 0.78 13.45
C ILE A 51 1.94 1.68 12.22
N SER A 52 1.41 2.89 12.37
CA SER A 52 1.26 3.86 11.31
C SER A 52 2.29 4.99 11.41
N ILE A 53 2.81 5.41 10.27
CA ILE A 53 3.67 6.57 10.11
C ILE A 53 3.17 7.39 8.92
N ASP A 54 3.50 8.69 8.89
CA ASP A 54 3.13 9.53 7.76
C ASP A 54 3.82 9.03 6.48
N ASN A 55 5.16 9.08 6.45
CA ASN A 55 5.97 8.62 5.34
C ASN A 55 7.16 7.76 5.82
N ILE A 56 7.38 6.59 5.21
CA ILE A 56 8.49 5.69 5.61
C ILE A 56 9.86 6.35 5.43
N SER A 57 9.98 7.24 4.46
CA SER A 57 11.22 7.94 4.09
C SER A 57 11.69 8.88 5.21
N GLU A 58 10.78 9.31 6.07
CA GLU A 58 11.13 10.20 7.17
C GLU A 58 11.79 9.44 8.31
N LEU A 59 11.34 8.21 8.56
CA LEU A 59 11.81 7.37 9.66
C LEU A 59 12.98 6.46 9.27
N PHE A 60 13.02 6.00 8.02
CA PHE A 60 14.02 5.05 7.56
C PHE A 60 14.85 5.65 6.42
N SER A 61 16.16 5.72 6.63
CA SER A 61 17.07 6.26 5.60
C SER A 61 17.42 5.23 4.52
N SER A 62 17.21 3.94 4.80
CA SER A 62 17.52 2.86 3.85
C SER A 62 16.58 1.66 4.03
N LYS A 63 16.49 0.83 2.98
CA LYS A 63 15.72 -0.42 3.00
C LYS A 63 16.23 -1.38 4.09
N GLU A 64 17.53 -1.42 4.33
CA GLU A 64 18.13 -2.25 5.38
C GLU A 64 17.75 -1.78 6.78
N GLU A 65 17.56 -0.47 6.99
CA GLU A 65 17.04 0.03 8.26
C GLU A 65 15.58 -0.37 8.47
N LEU A 66 14.75 -0.24 7.44
CA LEU A 66 13.36 -0.69 7.45
C LEU A 66 13.26 -2.19 7.74
N ILE A 67 14.02 -3.03 7.04
CA ILE A 67 14.05 -4.49 7.26
C ILE A 67 14.47 -4.82 8.70
N ARG A 68 15.50 -4.14 9.23
CA ARG A 68 15.92 -4.34 10.62
C ARG A 68 14.81 -3.99 11.61
N PHE A 69 14.06 -2.92 11.35
CA PHE A 69 12.91 -2.55 12.16
C PHE A 69 11.79 -3.62 12.07
N LEU A 70 11.42 -4.03 10.86
CA LEU A 70 10.37 -5.04 10.64
C LEU A 70 10.74 -6.42 11.22
N LYS A 71 12.02 -6.80 11.24
CA LYS A 71 12.49 -8.02 11.90
C LYS A 71 12.39 -7.96 13.43
N TYR A 72 12.31 -6.76 14.02
CA TYR A 72 12.26 -6.56 15.46
C TYR A 72 10.83 -6.52 16.02
N ILE A 73 9.87 -6.02 15.23
CA ILE A 73 8.47 -5.94 15.64
C ILE A 73 7.81 -7.33 15.70
N PRO A 74 6.74 -7.50 16.48
CA PRO A 74 5.98 -8.76 16.51
C PRO A 74 5.48 -9.17 15.11
N SER A 75 5.43 -10.47 14.82
CA SER A 75 5.06 -11.00 13.50
C SER A 75 3.63 -10.67 13.07
N GLY A 76 2.72 -10.39 14.01
CA GLY A 76 1.35 -9.95 13.71
C GLY A 76 1.19 -8.43 13.56
N THR A 77 2.27 -7.65 13.69
CA THR A 77 2.23 -6.19 13.58
C THR A 77 2.49 -5.76 12.15
N LYS A 78 1.56 -5.01 11.56
CA LYS A 78 1.73 -4.41 10.22
C LYS A 78 2.25 -2.98 10.33
N LEU A 79 3.25 -2.64 9.51
CA LEU A 79 3.69 -1.26 9.33
C LEU A 79 2.87 -0.62 8.21
N VAL A 80 2.27 0.53 8.48
CA VAL A 80 1.36 1.23 7.57
C VAL A 80 1.92 2.63 7.30
N GLN A 81 2.00 2.98 6.03
CA GLN A 81 2.25 4.35 5.59
C GLN A 81 0.92 5.03 5.30
N ILE A 82 0.71 6.23 5.84
CA ILE A 82 -0.54 6.97 5.65
C ILE A 82 -0.45 7.88 4.43
N ALA A 83 0.58 8.72 4.33
CA ALA A 83 0.80 9.52 3.14
C ALA A 83 1.48 8.70 2.06
N GLY A 84 0.75 8.45 0.98
CA GLY A 84 1.28 7.90 -0.27
C GLY A 84 1.00 8.87 -1.41
N LYS A 85 -0.04 8.57 -2.18
CA LYS A 85 -0.55 9.47 -3.24
C LYS A 85 -1.21 10.74 -2.69
N GLN A 86 -1.71 10.68 -1.46
CA GLN A 86 -2.44 11.76 -0.80
C GLN A 86 -1.68 12.17 0.47
N SER A 87 -1.77 13.45 0.83
CA SER A 87 -1.14 13.96 2.05
C SER A 87 -1.93 13.57 3.29
N LEU A 88 -1.24 13.46 4.43
CA LEU A 88 -1.86 13.25 5.74
C LEU A 88 -2.94 14.29 6.03
N HIS A 89 -2.71 15.55 5.63
CA HIS A 89 -3.66 16.64 5.83
C HIS A 89 -4.98 16.42 5.06
N TYR A 90 -4.89 16.03 3.78
CA TYR A 90 -6.08 15.72 2.99
C TYR A 90 -6.86 14.55 3.59
N LEU A 91 -6.16 13.46 3.93
CA LEU A 91 -6.76 12.27 4.52
C LEU A 91 -7.40 12.56 5.88
N SER A 92 -6.72 13.33 6.73
CA SER A 92 -7.24 13.73 8.04
C SER A 92 -8.56 14.48 7.89
N ARG A 93 -8.62 15.46 6.99
CA ARG A 93 -9.84 16.21 6.71
C ARG A 93 -10.94 15.32 6.15
N ARG A 94 -10.61 14.40 5.22
CA ARG A 94 -11.55 13.43 4.64
C ARG A 94 -12.22 12.54 5.69
N TYR A 95 -11.55 12.27 6.81
CA TYR A 95 -12.09 11.46 7.92
C TYR A 95 -12.53 12.30 9.13
N GLY A 96 -12.62 13.62 8.99
CA GLY A 96 -13.11 14.54 10.03
C GLY A 96 -12.13 14.81 11.17
N LEU A 97 -10.83 14.52 10.98
CA LEU A 97 -9.78 14.76 11.96
C LEU A 97 -9.21 16.17 11.82
N LYS A 98 -9.15 16.90 12.94
CA LYS A 98 -8.46 18.20 13.02
C LYS A 98 -7.01 17.97 13.44
N ILE A 99 -6.09 18.51 12.66
CA ILE A 99 -4.65 18.37 12.89
C ILE A 99 -3.97 19.73 12.80
N ASP A 100 -2.99 19.98 13.67
CA ASP A 100 -1.97 20.99 13.44
C ASP A 100 -0.75 20.31 12.85
N ILE A 101 -0.45 20.63 11.58
CA ILE A 101 0.67 20.04 10.81
C ILE A 101 2.03 20.41 11.44
N LYS A 102 2.08 21.42 12.30
CA LYS A 102 3.33 21.78 13.00
C LYS A 102 3.55 20.97 14.27
N ASN A 103 2.58 20.16 14.69
CA ASN A 103 2.62 19.40 15.92
C ASN A 103 2.80 17.90 15.64
N PRO A 104 4.00 17.34 15.87
CA PRO A 104 4.28 15.92 15.72
C PRO A 104 3.29 14.99 16.45
N MET A 105 2.75 15.42 17.59
CA MET A 105 1.78 14.59 18.32
C MET A 105 0.42 14.54 17.60
N ASP A 106 -0.01 15.64 16.99
CA ASP A 106 -1.24 15.67 16.20
C ASP A 106 -1.09 14.83 14.92
N GLU A 107 0.09 14.83 14.29
CA GLU A 107 0.38 13.99 13.12
C GLU A 107 0.44 12.49 13.48
N ALA A 108 1.07 12.15 14.61
CA ALA A 108 1.05 10.80 15.16
C ALA A 108 -0.38 10.36 15.49
N ARG A 109 -1.19 11.22 16.13
CA ARG A 109 -2.61 10.95 16.41
C ARG A 109 -3.40 10.69 15.12
N ALA A 110 -3.24 11.57 14.14
CA ALA A 110 -3.93 11.46 12.85
C ALA A 110 -3.59 10.15 12.15
N SER A 111 -2.30 9.79 12.13
CA SER A 111 -1.83 8.55 11.52
C SER A 111 -2.44 7.32 12.19
N ALA A 112 -2.47 7.30 13.53
CA ALA A 112 -3.05 6.19 14.29
C ALA A 112 -4.55 6.01 13.99
N TYR A 113 -5.29 7.13 13.95
CA TYR A 113 -6.71 7.11 13.67
C TYR A 113 -6.99 6.64 12.24
N LEU A 114 -6.32 7.22 11.25
CA LEU A 114 -6.46 6.85 9.84
C LEU A 114 -6.16 5.35 9.62
N ALA A 115 -5.07 4.82 10.19
CA ALA A 115 -4.79 3.39 10.14
C ALA A 115 -5.89 2.55 10.80
N SER A 116 -6.45 3.00 11.93
CA SER A 116 -7.54 2.26 12.58
C SER A 116 -8.85 2.26 11.77
N PHE A 117 -9.05 3.26 10.91
CA PHE A 117 -10.13 3.31 9.92
C PHE A 117 -9.82 2.53 8.62
N GLY A 118 -8.66 1.86 8.54
CA GLY A 118 -8.25 1.11 7.36
C GLY A 118 -7.71 1.99 6.22
N VAL A 119 -7.24 3.20 6.53
CA VAL A 119 -6.61 4.12 5.58
C VAL A 119 -5.11 3.95 5.61
N GLY A 120 -4.48 4.01 4.43
CA GLY A 120 -3.04 3.87 4.24
C GLY A 120 -2.67 2.58 3.53
N GLU A 121 -1.36 2.37 3.40
CA GLU A 121 -0.77 1.27 2.66
C GLU A 121 0.16 0.47 3.59
N GLU A 122 -0.05 -0.84 3.67
CA GLU A 122 0.86 -1.76 4.34
C GLU A 122 2.19 -1.81 3.58
N VAL A 123 3.28 -1.61 4.32
CA VAL A 123 4.65 -1.65 3.82
C VAL A 123 5.13 -3.10 3.79
N SER A 124 4.93 -3.75 2.65
CA SER A 124 5.28 -5.15 2.45
C SER A 124 6.70 -5.28 1.89
N VAL A 125 7.61 -5.80 2.71
CA VAL A 125 9.03 -6.02 2.36
C VAL A 125 9.41 -7.50 2.33
N PHE A 126 8.54 -8.38 2.82
CA PHE A 126 8.76 -9.82 2.82
C PHE A 126 7.78 -10.50 1.86
N VAL A 127 8.26 -11.55 1.21
CA VAL A 127 7.42 -12.51 0.50
C VAL A 127 6.77 -13.43 1.55
N ASP A 128 5.61 -14.00 1.24
CA ASP A 128 4.97 -15.07 2.04
C ASP A 128 5.74 -16.41 1.91
N LYS A 129 7.06 -16.33 2.06
CA LYS A 129 7.98 -17.46 2.08
C LYS A 129 8.94 -17.31 3.24
N THR A 130 9.22 -18.42 3.90
CA THR A 130 10.15 -18.47 5.04
C THR A 130 11.29 -19.42 4.74
N LYS A 131 12.53 -18.92 4.91
CA LYS A 131 13.74 -19.72 4.82
C LYS A 131 14.14 -20.21 6.20
N ILE A 132 14.04 -21.52 6.40
CA ILE A 132 14.56 -22.21 7.59
C ILE A 132 15.93 -22.77 7.25
N THR A 133 16.98 -22.27 7.88
CA THR A 133 18.36 -22.74 7.68
C THR A 133 18.84 -23.47 8.93
N VAL A 134 19.19 -24.74 8.79
CA VAL A 134 19.83 -25.56 9.80
C VAL A 134 21.31 -25.67 9.46
N SER A 135 22.17 -25.14 10.32
CA SER A 135 23.61 -25.12 10.10
C SER A 135 24.38 -25.44 11.37
N ARG A 136 25.68 -25.62 11.24
CA ARG A 136 26.58 -25.81 12.38
C ARG A 136 26.72 -24.50 13.17
N ASN A 137 26.69 -24.56 14.50
CA ASN A 137 26.95 -23.40 15.36
C ASN A 137 28.45 -23.23 15.68
N ARG A 138 29.27 -24.26 15.43
CA ARG A 138 30.71 -24.28 15.73
C ARG A 138 31.55 -24.36 14.47
N SER A 139 32.64 -23.60 14.43
CA SER A 139 33.70 -23.79 13.45
C SER A 139 34.58 -24.97 13.85
N VAL A 140 34.99 -25.76 12.85
CA VAL A 140 35.97 -26.83 13.04
C VAL A 140 37.33 -26.20 12.70
N GLY A 141 38.22 -26.03 13.68
CA GLY A 141 39.52 -25.34 13.52
C GLY A 141 40.50 -26.01 12.54
N LYS A 142 41.77 -25.60 12.52
CA LYS A 142 42.80 -26.21 11.66
C LYS A 142 43.53 -27.37 12.38
N GLY A 143 43.18 -28.63 12.08
CA GLY A 143 44.00 -29.83 12.34
C GLY A 143 43.80 -30.59 13.67
N GLY A 144 43.85 -31.93 13.62
CA GLY A 144 43.92 -32.82 14.80
C GLY A 144 43.39 -34.24 14.59
N TRP A 145 43.98 -35.25 15.24
CA TRP A 145 43.61 -36.68 15.14
C TRP A 145 42.13 -36.98 15.48
N ARG A 146 41.51 -36.20 16.37
CA ARG A 146 40.09 -36.36 16.78
C ARG A 146 39.09 -35.55 15.95
N GLN A 147 39.55 -34.81 14.95
CA GLN A 147 38.74 -33.80 14.27
C GLN A 147 37.67 -34.40 13.34
N ASN A 148 37.96 -35.50 12.66
CA ASN A 148 36.98 -36.19 11.80
C ASN A 148 35.80 -36.74 12.61
N ARG A 149 36.06 -37.30 13.79
CA ARG A 149 35.02 -37.78 14.70
C ARG A 149 34.12 -36.64 15.18
N TYR A 150 34.73 -35.52 15.58
CA TYR A 150 33.99 -34.34 16.03
C TYR A 150 33.15 -33.70 14.90
N ARG A 151 33.71 -33.61 13.70
CA ARG A 151 33.03 -33.11 12.50
C ARG A 151 31.83 -33.97 12.12
N ARG A 152 31.98 -35.30 12.15
CA ARG A 152 30.91 -36.26 11.92
C ARG A 152 29.79 -36.10 12.93
N LYS A 153 30.11 -36.06 14.22
CA LYS A 153 29.12 -35.83 15.29
C LYS A 153 28.28 -34.57 15.03
N ILE A 154 28.93 -33.47 14.65
CA ILE A 154 28.24 -32.21 14.34
C ILE A 154 27.34 -32.36 13.11
N HIS A 155 27.83 -32.95 12.01
CA HIS A 155 27.02 -33.11 10.81
C HIS A 155 25.83 -34.05 11.02
N ASP A 156 26.00 -35.12 11.79
CA ASP A 156 24.93 -36.03 12.16
C ASP A 156 23.88 -35.28 13.02
N ALA A 157 24.30 -34.42 13.94
CA ALA A 157 23.39 -33.57 14.72
C ALA A 157 22.62 -32.57 13.84
N VAL A 158 23.27 -31.93 12.86
CA VAL A 158 22.60 -31.05 11.88
C VAL A 158 21.57 -31.83 11.07
N ARG A 159 21.89 -33.05 10.65
CA ARG A 159 20.95 -33.93 9.93
C ARG A 159 19.73 -34.28 10.79
N ALA A 160 19.94 -34.63 12.05
CA ALA A 160 18.86 -34.98 12.97
C ALA A 160 17.87 -33.82 13.14
N VAL A 161 18.36 -32.62 13.47
CA VAL A 161 17.51 -31.43 13.62
C VAL A 161 16.83 -31.04 12.31
N TYR A 162 17.51 -31.17 11.18
CA TYR A 162 16.90 -30.90 9.87
C TYR A 162 15.72 -31.84 9.58
N ARG A 163 15.86 -33.13 9.89
CA ARG A 163 14.80 -34.12 9.70
C ARG A 163 13.62 -33.88 10.64
N GLU A 164 13.88 -33.55 11.90
CA GLU A 164 12.82 -33.21 12.88
C GLU A 164 11.98 -32.00 12.44
N ILE A 165 12.63 -30.95 11.93
CA ILE A 165 11.92 -29.79 11.38
C ILE A 165 11.12 -30.18 10.13
N LYS A 166 11.68 -31.05 9.28
CA LYS A 166 11.01 -31.52 8.07
C LYS A 166 9.73 -32.29 8.40
N GLU A 167 9.82 -33.25 9.31
CA GLU A 167 8.69 -34.04 9.82
C GLU A 167 7.59 -33.13 10.38
N LEU A 168 7.95 -32.11 11.17
CA LEU A 168 6.99 -31.14 11.70
C LEU A 168 6.26 -30.35 10.61
N LEU A 169 6.93 -29.99 9.51
CA LEU A 169 6.30 -29.28 8.39
C LEU A 169 5.41 -30.21 7.56
N ASP A 170 5.85 -31.45 7.36
CA ASP A 170 5.09 -32.50 6.67
C ASP A 170 3.79 -32.84 7.43
N ASP A 171 3.86 -32.94 8.76
CA ASP A 171 2.71 -33.21 9.63
C ASP A 171 1.64 -32.11 9.55
N ILE A 172 2.05 -30.87 9.29
CA ILE A 172 1.15 -29.70 9.14
C ILE A 172 0.70 -29.53 7.67
N GLY A 173 1.31 -30.26 6.73
CA GLY A 173 1.01 -30.20 5.31
C GLY A 173 1.51 -28.91 4.63
N MET A 174 2.65 -28.36 5.06
CA MET A 174 3.24 -27.17 4.42
C MET A 174 4.12 -27.53 3.22
N ASP A 175 3.92 -26.84 2.09
CA ASP A 175 4.79 -26.99 0.91
C ASP A 175 6.13 -26.27 1.09
N TYR A 176 7.23 -26.96 0.76
CA TYR A 176 8.58 -26.39 0.79
C TYR A 176 9.51 -26.96 -0.28
N SER A 177 10.56 -26.22 -0.61
CA SER A 177 11.69 -26.69 -1.42
C SER A 177 12.95 -26.87 -0.57
N GLU A 178 13.72 -27.92 -0.83
CA GLU A 178 14.90 -28.29 -0.05
C GLU A 178 16.21 -27.87 -0.72
N GLU A 179 17.17 -27.40 0.09
CA GLU A 179 18.54 -27.11 -0.32
C GLU A 179 19.52 -27.75 0.69
N ILE A 180 20.00 -28.96 0.40
CA ILE A 180 20.87 -29.74 1.29
C ILE A 180 22.34 -29.67 0.86
N HIS A 181 23.24 -29.63 1.83
CA HIS A 181 24.70 -29.67 1.62
C HIS A 181 25.32 -30.89 2.32
N PRO A 182 25.29 -32.07 1.69
CA PRO A 182 25.83 -33.31 2.25
C PRO A 182 27.33 -33.20 2.51
N ARG A 183 27.79 -33.79 3.62
CA ARG A 183 29.23 -33.93 3.90
C ARG A 183 29.49 -35.25 4.62
N TYR A 184 30.76 -35.58 4.82
CA TYR A 184 31.15 -36.79 5.54
C TYR A 184 30.42 -36.91 6.88
N GLY A 185 29.60 -37.96 6.99
CA GLY A 185 28.84 -38.30 8.19
C GLY A 185 27.74 -37.30 8.57
N GLY A 186 27.02 -36.70 7.61
CA GLY A 186 25.87 -35.85 7.95
C GLY A 186 25.55 -34.74 6.95
N LEU A 187 24.86 -33.71 7.44
CA LEU A 187 24.65 -32.45 6.71
C LEU A 187 25.60 -31.37 7.26
N SER A 188 26.24 -30.62 6.37
CA SER A 188 26.99 -29.43 6.79
C SER A 188 26.09 -28.20 6.96
N LYS A 189 25.00 -28.16 6.18
CA LYS A 189 23.93 -27.18 6.16
C LYS A 189 22.73 -27.82 5.45
N GLY A 190 21.52 -27.50 5.89
CA GLY A 190 20.28 -27.74 5.15
C GLY A 190 19.42 -26.49 5.20
N ALA A 191 18.74 -26.17 4.11
CA ALA A 191 17.73 -25.12 4.11
C ALA A 191 16.41 -25.65 3.55
N LEU A 192 15.32 -25.13 4.12
CA LEU A 192 13.95 -25.35 3.67
C LEU A 192 13.37 -23.99 3.33
N LEU A 193 12.86 -23.83 2.12
CA LEU A 193 12.13 -22.64 1.71
C LEU A 193 10.65 -23.00 1.70
N VAL A 194 9.94 -22.59 2.74
CA VAL A 194 8.54 -22.91 2.98
C VAL A 194 7.67 -21.83 2.35
N ASN A 195 6.61 -22.22 1.63
CA ASN A 195 5.63 -21.31 1.04
C ASN A 195 4.60 -20.82 2.07
N ALA A 196 5.08 -20.31 3.20
CA ALA A 196 4.26 -19.76 4.26
C ALA A 196 4.95 -18.56 4.93
N PRO A 197 4.17 -17.58 5.43
CA PRO A 197 4.71 -16.46 6.18
C PRO A 197 5.28 -16.94 7.52
N LYS A 198 6.28 -16.20 8.02
CA LYS A 198 7.01 -16.58 9.25
C LYS A 198 6.10 -16.72 10.48
N SER A 199 4.96 -16.03 10.53
CA SER A 199 3.97 -16.12 11.60
C SER A 199 3.32 -17.49 11.73
N GLU A 200 3.23 -18.24 10.64
CA GLU A 200 2.59 -19.56 10.59
C GLU A 200 3.59 -20.69 10.82
N ILE A 201 4.88 -20.41 10.68
CA ILE A 201 5.93 -21.41 10.88
C ILE A 201 6.00 -21.82 12.37
N PRO A 202 5.85 -23.10 12.71
CA PRO A 202 5.84 -23.58 14.10
C PRO A 202 7.22 -23.56 14.77
N VAL A 203 8.28 -23.32 13.99
CA VAL A 203 9.67 -23.33 14.44
C VAL A 203 10.18 -21.91 14.63
N ASN A 204 10.71 -21.63 15.81
CA ASN A 204 11.44 -20.40 16.09
C ASN A 204 12.94 -20.54 15.81
N SER A 205 13.65 -19.42 15.66
CA SER A 205 15.12 -19.46 15.56
C SER A 205 15.73 -19.84 16.91
N PHE A 206 16.62 -20.84 16.93
CA PHE A 206 17.30 -21.26 18.16
C PHE A 206 18.74 -21.70 17.89
N LYS A 207 19.53 -21.79 18.97
CA LYS A 207 20.91 -22.28 18.93
C LYS A 207 21.07 -23.33 20.01
N THR A 208 21.63 -24.48 19.64
CA THR A 208 22.13 -25.48 20.58
C THR A 208 23.65 -25.46 20.61
N ARG A 209 24.25 -26.40 21.34
CA ARG A 209 25.70 -26.54 21.44
C ARG A 209 26.38 -26.69 20.08
N ASP A 210 25.80 -27.49 19.19
CA ASP A 210 26.42 -27.92 17.93
C ASP A 210 25.67 -27.43 16.68
N VAL A 211 24.36 -27.13 16.79
CA VAL A 211 23.47 -26.77 15.69
C VAL A 211 22.88 -25.38 15.92
N GLN A 212 22.67 -24.64 14.83
CA GLN A 212 21.93 -23.40 14.80
C GLN A 212 20.79 -23.53 13.79
N VAL A 213 19.60 -23.11 14.19
CA VAL A 213 18.43 -22.97 13.32
C VAL A 213 18.10 -21.49 13.18
N LYS A 214 18.07 -21.00 11.95
CA LYS A 214 17.63 -19.64 11.60
C LYS A 214 16.34 -19.72 10.81
N VAL A 215 15.33 -18.98 11.23
CA VAL A 215 14.03 -18.88 10.57
C VAL A 215 13.82 -17.42 10.15
N GLU A 216 14.00 -17.17 8.86
CA GLU A 216 14.05 -15.83 8.28
C GLU A 216 13.00 -15.70 7.17
N ALA A 217 12.20 -14.64 7.22
CA ALA A 217 11.30 -14.31 6.11
C ALA A 217 12.13 -13.90 4.89
N VAL A 218 11.70 -14.30 3.69
CA VAL A 218 12.39 -13.95 2.45
C VAL A 218 12.06 -12.51 2.09
N GLU A 219 13.10 -11.72 1.84
CA GLU A 219 12.98 -10.31 1.49
C GLU A 219 12.59 -10.14 0.01
N LYS A 220 11.67 -9.21 -0.29
CA LYS A 220 11.34 -8.77 -1.64
C LYS A 220 12.47 -7.91 -2.20
N ASP A 221 12.60 -7.85 -3.53
CA ASP A 221 13.57 -6.97 -4.19
C ASP A 221 13.23 -5.49 -4.01
N ARG A 222 11.94 -5.14 -3.99
CA ARG A 222 11.43 -3.78 -3.79
C ARG A 222 10.45 -3.72 -2.63
N VAL A 223 10.27 -2.53 -2.07
CA VAL A 223 9.22 -2.26 -1.08
C VAL A 223 7.90 -2.11 -1.85
N GLU A 224 6.89 -2.88 -1.45
CA GLU A 224 5.55 -2.79 -2.00
C GLU A 224 4.62 -2.11 -1.00
N PHE A 225 3.68 -1.31 -1.51
CA PHE A 225 2.67 -0.60 -0.73
C PHE A 225 1.31 -1.19 -1.07
N ILE A 226 0.72 -1.90 -0.11
CA ILE A 226 -0.55 -2.61 -0.30
C ILE A 226 -1.66 -1.84 0.41
N PRO A 227 -2.64 -1.24 -0.29
CA PRO A 227 -3.71 -0.50 0.35
C PRO A 227 -4.48 -1.35 1.38
N LEU A 228 -4.70 -0.80 2.57
CA LEU A 228 -5.47 -1.48 3.63
C LEU A 228 -6.95 -1.63 3.27
N SER A 229 -7.50 -0.67 2.53
CA SER A 229 -8.87 -0.69 2.02
C SER A 229 -8.93 -0.11 0.61
N LYS A 230 -9.93 -0.53 -0.17
CA LYS A 230 -10.20 0.02 -1.50
C LYS A 230 -10.96 1.34 -1.38
N THR A 231 -10.26 2.41 -1.03
CA THR A 231 -10.87 3.75 -1.06
C THR A 231 -10.78 4.33 -2.47
N THR A 232 -11.92 4.61 -3.08
CA THR A 232 -11.96 5.34 -4.35
C THR A 232 -11.75 6.83 -4.08
N ILE A 233 -10.89 7.44 -4.90
CA ILE A 233 -10.74 8.90 -4.94
C ILE A 233 -11.87 9.43 -5.82
N HIS A 234 -12.61 10.41 -5.33
CA HIS A 234 -13.73 11.00 -6.05
C HIS A 234 -13.38 12.42 -6.51
N THR A 235 -13.75 12.75 -7.74
CA THR A 235 -13.39 14.02 -8.37
C THR A 235 -14.58 14.73 -9.02
N ILE A 236 -14.40 16.01 -9.33
CA ILE A 236 -15.28 16.83 -10.16
C ILE A 236 -14.48 17.15 -11.42
N ALA A 237 -15.03 16.88 -12.60
CA ALA A 237 -14.34 17.14 -13.86
C ALA A 237 -15.12 18.18 -14.69
N GLY A 238 -14.47 19.30 -14.99
CA GLY A 238 -14.96 20.31 -15.91
C GLY A 238 -14.40 20.08 -17.31
N ILE A 239 -15.27 20.12 -18.32
CA ILE A 239 -14.92 19.86 -19.71
C ILE A 239 -15.29 21.08 -20.55
N ASP A 240 -14.29 21.62 -21.25
CA ASP A 240 -14.46 22.59 -22.34
C ASP A 240 -14.34 21.85 -23.68
N PRO A 241 -15.46 21.54 -24.35
CA PRO A 241 -15.44 20.78 -25.60
C PRO A 241 -15.20 21.67 -26.82
N GLY A 242 -14.48 21.15 -27.81
CA GLY A 242 -14.21 21.83 -29.07
C GLY A 242 -13.04 21.19 -29.81
N THR A 243 -12.54 21.86 -30.86
CA THR A 243 -11.35 21.41 -31.61
C THR A 243 -10.15 21.23 -30.68
N THR A 244 -9.99 22.14 -29.72
CA THR A 244 -9.15 21.96 -28.55
C THR A 244 -10.06 21.62 -27.39
N THR A 245 -9.98 20.39 -26.89
CA THR A 245 -10.71 20.00 -25.68
C THR A 245 -9.81 20.25 -24.49
N ALA A 246 -10.37 20.83 -23.43
CA ALA A 246 -9.70 20.95 -22.13
C ALA A 246 -10.50 20.27 -21.03
N VAL A 247 -9.77 19.70 -20.08
CA VAL A 247 -10.33 19.00 -18.93
C VAL A 247 -9.62 19.49 -17.68
N ALA A 248 -10.39 19.94 -16.70
CA ALA A 248 -9.91 20.32 -15.38
C ALA A 248 -10.51 19.37 -14.33
N ILE A 249 -9.69 18.93 -13.38
CA ILE A 249 -10.09 17.98 -12.33
C ILE A 249 -9.94 18.66 -10.97
N LEU A 250 -11.02 18.66 -10.18
CA LEU A 250 -11.02 19.08 -8.79
C LEU A 250 -11.27 17.88 -7.86
N ASP A 251 -10.79 17.97 -6.63
CA ASP A 251 -11.28 17.11 -5.55
C ASP A 251 -12.67 17.57 -5.05
N LEU A 252 -13.29 16.81 -4.16
CA LEU A 252 -14.59 17.18 -3.54
C LEU A 252 -14.50 18.33 -2.53
N ASN A 253 -13.31 18.92 -2.34
CA ASN A 253 -13.06 20.12 -1.52
C ASN A 253 -12.84 21.38 -2.37
N GLY A 254 -12.81 21.25 -3.70
CA GLY A 254 -12.61 22.34 -4.64
C GLY A 254 -11.15 22.63 -4.98
N ASN A 255 -10.21 21.79 -4.57
CA ASN A 255 -8.80 21.95 -4.92
C ASN A 255 -8.54 21.43 -6.35
N LEU A 256 -7.83 22.22 -7.16
CA LEU A 256 -7.43 21.83 -8.50
C LEU A 256 -6.33 20.76 -8.45
N LEU A 257 -6.65 19.57 -8.94
CA LEU A 257 -5.72 18.43 -9.02
C LEU A 257 -4.91 18.44 -10.31
N GLY A 258 -5.52 18.88 -11.41
CA GLY A 258 -4.86 18.93 -12.70
C GLY A 258 -5.74 19.59 -13.76
N VAL A 259 -5.09 20.20 -14.75
CA VAL A 259 -5.73 20.72 -15.95
C VAL A 259 -4.88 20.39 -17.16
N ARG A 260 -5.53 20.02 -18.27
CA ARG A 260 -4.86 19.73 -19.53
C ARG A 260 -5.74 20.07 -20.70
N SER A 261 -5.13 20.54 -21.78
CA SER A 261 -5.76 20.75 -23.07
C SER A 261 -5.07 19.97 -24.18
N LYS A 262 -5.82 19.49 -25.18
CA LYS A 262 -5.29 18.78 -26.36
C LYS A 262 -6.20 19.01 -27.57
N LYS A 263 -5.59 19.26 -28.73
CA LYS A 263 -6.31 19.29 -30.02
C LYS A 263 -6.75 17.88 -30.41
N ASN A 264 -7.99 17.75 -30.88
CA ASN A 264 -8.58 16.47 -31.29
C ASN A 264 -8.44 15.37 -30.22
N TRP A 265 -8.68 15.73 -28.96
CA TRP A 265 -8.56 14.78 -27.85
C TRP A 265 -9.64 13.70 -27.96
N ARG A 266 -9.23 12.43 -28.04
CA ARG A 266 -10.16 11.31 -28.15
C ARG A 266 -10.87 11.06 -26.82
N THR A 267 -12.14 10.65 -26.87
CA THR A 267 -12.94 10.37 -25.68
C THR A 267 -12.29 9.35 -24.74
N GLY A 268 -11.70 8.27 -25.29
CA GLY A 268 -11.00 7.26 -24.48
C GLY A 268 -9.79 7.83 -23.72
N GLU A 269 -8.97 8.65 -24.38
CA GLU A 269 -7.82 9.31 -23.74
C GLU A 269 -8.26 10.33 -22.67
N VAL A 270 -9.40 11.00 -22.86
CA VAL A 270 -9.97 11.88 -21.84
C VAL A 270 -10.43 11.07 -20.63
N ILE A 271 -11.09 9.94 -20.85
CA ILE A 271 -11.55 9.04 -19.78
C ILE A 271 -10.35 8.55 -18.96
N GLU A 272 -9.28 8.10 -19.62
CA GLU A 272 -8.04 7.69 -18.95
C GLU A 272 -7.40 8.82 -18.15
N TYR A 273 -7.35 10.03 -18.72
CA TYR A 273 -6.83 11.20 -18.01
C TYR A 273 -7.64 11.48 -16.74
N ILE A 274 -8.98 11.49 -16.82
CA ILE A 274 -9.83 11.70 -15.65
C ILE A 274 -9.60 10.61 -14.59
N LEU A 275 -9.58 9.34 -15.00
CA LEU A 275 -9.36 8.18 -14.12
C LEU A 275 -7.99 8.19 -13.43
N SER A 276 -6.97 8.80 -14.05
CA SER A 276 -5.65 8.92 -13.44
C SER A 276 -5.66 9.76 -12.14
N PHE A 277 -6.64 10.63 -11.96
CA PHE A 277 -6.85 11.42 -10.73
C PHE A 277 -7.89 10.82 -9.79
N GLY A 278 -8.88 10.09 -10.33
CA GLY A 278 -9.93 9.43 -9.55
C GLY A 278 -11.21 9.20 -10.34
N GLN A 279 -12.23 8.66 -9.66
CA GLN A 279 -13.56 8.47 -10.22
C GLN A 279 -14.33 9.80 -10.22
N PRO A 280 -14.72 10.33 -11.38
CA PRO A 280 -15.48 11.58 -11.42
C PRO A 280 -16.92 11.31 -10.98
N VAL A 281 -17.39 12.08 -10.00
CA VAL A 281 -18.77 12.04 -9.51
C VAL A 281 -19.62 13.11 -10.19
N ILE A 282 -19.00 14.23 -10.55
CA ILE A 282 -19.62 15.33 -11.29
C ILE A 282 -18.85 15.55 -12.57
N ILE A 283 -19.57 15.67 -13.68
CA ILE A 283 -19.06 16.17 -14.95
C ILE A 283 -19.75 17.50 -15.24
N SER A 284 -19.00 18.54 -15.56
CA SER A 284 -19.55 19.87 -15.82
C SER A 284 -19.09 20.46 -17.15
N THR A 285 -19.88 21.41 -17.64
CA THR A 285 -19.60 22.19 -18.85
C THR A 285 -20.09 23.62 -18.66
N ASP A 286 -19.58 24.54 -19.47
CA ASP A 286 -19.90 25.97 -19.42
C ASP A 286 -21.19 26.32 -20.17
N ARG A 287 -21.79 25.36 -20.87
CA ARG A 287 -23.04 25.51 -21.65
C ARG A 287 -24.26 25.06 -20.87
N SER A 288 -25.33 25.83 -20.99
CA SER A 288 -26.67 25.51 -20.47
C SER A 288 -27.20 24.18 -21.04
N ASN A 289 -27.09 24.01 -22.36
CA ASN A 289 -27.35 22.76 -23.05
C ASN A 289 -26.05 21.96 -23.22
N PRO A 290 -25.95 20.75 -22.65
CA PRO A 290 -24.70 20.01 -22.62
C PRO A 290 -24.35 19.44 -24.01
N PRO A 291 -23.12 19.65 -24.49
CA PRO A 291 -22.67 19.04 -25.75
C PRO A 291 -22.68 17.50 -25.69
N GLU A 292 -22.92 16.85 -26.84
CA GLU A 292 -22.99 15.38 -26.95
C GLU A 292 -21.70 14.72 -26.43
N TYR A 293 -20.55 15.34 -26.72
CA TYR A 293 -19.24 14.89 -26.25
C TYR A 293 -19.17 14.80 -24.71
N VAL A 294 -19.66 15.82 -24.00
CA VAL A 294 -19.70 15.85 -22.53
C VAL A 294 -20.68 14.80 -22.00
N SER A 295 -21.83 14.65 -22.66
CA SER A 295 -22.84 13.65 -22.29
C SER A 295 -22.32 12.22 -22.42
N LYS A 296 -21.54 11.92 -23.47
CA LYS A 296 -20.85 10.62 -23.64
C LYS A 296 -19.87 10.35 -22.50
N ILE A 297 -19.04 11.32 -22.16
CA ILE A 297 -18.07 11.17 -21.05
C ILE A 297 -18.81 10.96 -19.73
N ARG A 298 -19.86 11.75 -19.46
CA ARG A 298 -20.71 11.60 -18.27
C ARG A 298 -21.32 10.21 -18.16
N ALA A 299 -21.81 9.65 -19.27
CA ALA A 299 -22.37 8.30 -19.31
C ALA A 299 -21.33 7.22 -18.96
N SER A 300 -20.09 7.35 -19.45
CA SER A 300 -19.01 6.40 -19.16
C SER A 300 -18.69 6.26 -17.66
N PHE A 301 -18.99 7.27 -16.86
CA PHE A 301 -18.69 7.30 -15.43
C PHE A 301 -19.90 7.13 -14.52
N ASN A 302 -21.12 7.09 -15.08
CA ASN A 302 -22.36 7.26 -14.33
C ASN A 302 -22.32 8.48 -13.38
N ALA A 303 -21.71 9.58 -13.86
CA ALA A 303 -21.54 10.81 -13.10
C ALA A 303 -22.80 11.67 -13.15
N VAL A 304 -22.94 12.61 -12.23
CA VAL A 304 -23.96 13.66 -12.27
C VAL A 304 -23.49 14.76 -13.22
N LEU A 305 -24.34 15.16 -14.15
CA LEU A 305 -24.06 16.28 -15.04
C LEU A 305 -24.44 17.59 -14.36
N HIS A 306 -23.50 18.54 -14.30
CA HIS A 306 -23.76 19.91 -13.88
C HIS A 306 -23.71 20.83 -15.09
N THR A 307 -24.81 21.54 -15.35
CA THR A 307 -24.88 22.63 -16.31
C THR A 307 -25.33 23.91 -15.61
N PRO A 308 -24.79 25.07 -16.01
CA PRO A 308 -25.28 26.35 -15.53
C PRO A 308 -26.69 26.65 -16.08
N ARG A 309 -27.42 27.56 -15.44
CA ARG A 309 -28.75 27.99 -15.92
C ARG A 309 -28.67 28.70 -17.28
N GLU A 310 -27.60 29.46 -17.48
CA GLU A 310 -27.26 30.17 -18.70
C GLU A 310 -25.76 29.97 -18.98
N ASP A 311 -25.35 30.13 -20.24
CA ASP A 311 -23.96 29.97 -20.63
C ASP A 311 -23.04 30.91 -19.81
N LEU A 312 -21.91 30.38 -19.32
CA LEU A 312 -20.99 31.18 -18.52
C LEU A 312 -20.36 32.31 -19.33
N SER A 313 -20.55 33.55 -18.88
CA SER A 313 -19.87 34.71 -19.46
C SER A 313 -18.36 34.65 -19.24
N ILE A 314 -17.59 35.24 -20.17
CA ILE A 314 -16.12 35.29 -20.10
C ILE A 314 -15.66 35.98 -18.82
N GLU A 315 -16.35 37.04 -18.40
CA GLU A 315 -16.05 37.77 -17.16
C GLU A 315 -16.21 36.87 -15.94
N LYS A 316 -17.33 36.14 -15.84
CA LYS A 316 -17.57 35.19 -14.74
C LYS A 316 -16.49 34.10 -14.71
N LYS A 317 -16.09 33.56 -15.87
CA LYS A 317 -15.01 32.58 -15.96
C LYS A 317 -13.71 33.13 -15.40
N LYS A 318 -13.31 34.35 -15.81
CA LYS A 318 -12.09 35.03 -15.32
C LYS A 318 -12.14 35.27 -13.81
N THR A 319 -13.28 35.67 -13.26
CA THR A 319 -13.44 35.89 -11.82
C THR A 319 -13.32 34.59 -11.02
N LEU A 320 -13.91 33.49 -11.51
CA LEU A 320 -13.88 32.19 -10.80
C LEU A 320 -12.47 31.60 -10.68
N VAL A 321 -11.57 31.97 -11.59
CA VAL A 321 -10.24 31.37 -11.73
C VAL A 321 -9.11 32.39 -11.56
N SER A 322 -9.40 33.54 -10.93
CA SER A 322 -8.44 34.66 -10.76
C SER A 322 -7.12 34.26 -10.12
N ASP A 323 -7.17 33.25 -9.24
CA ASP A 323 -6.03 32.81 -8.43
C ASP A 323 -5.12 31.81 -9.17
N TYR A 324 -5.48 31.43 -10.39
CA TYR A 324 -4.79 30.43 -11.19
C TYR A 324 -4.16 31.03 -12.45
N ARG A 325 -3.08 30.39 -12.92
CA ARG A 325 -2.44 30.70 -14.19
C ARG A 325 -2.61 29.52 -15.14
N PHE A 326 -3.03 29.81 -16.38
CA PHE A 326 -3.32 28.82 -17.40
C PHE A 326 -2.46 29.02 -18.63
N LEU A 327 -2.25 27.94 -19.39
CA LEU A 327 -1.48 28.03 -20.63
C LEU A 327 -2.33 28.60 -21.78
N ASN A 328 -3.64 28.43 -21.71
CA ASN A 328 -4.57 28.91 -22.72
C ASN A 328 -5.98 29.13 -22.15
N ASP A 329 -6.83 29.76 -22.97
CA ASP A 329 -8.21 30.07 -22.63
C ASP A 329 -9.08 28.83 -22.39
N HIS A 330 -8.78 27.69 -23.03
CA HIS A 330 -9.55 26.45 -22.84
C HIS A 330 -9.33 25.85 -21.45
N GLU A 331 -8.09 25.85 -20.95
CA GLU A 331 -7.77 25.39 -19.60
C GLU A 331 -8.44 26.26 -18.53
N ARG A 332 -8.45 27.58 -18.77
CA ARG A 332 -9.20 28.53 -17.94
C ARG A 332 -10.68 28.17 -17.92
N ASP A 333 -11.27 27.97 -19.08
CA ASP A 333 -12.71 27.75 -19.23
C ASP A 333 -13.15 26.40 -18.65
N ALA A 334 -12.37 25.33 -18.85
CA ALA A 334 -12.57 24.03 -18.21
C ALA A 334 -12.45 24.11 -16.68
N THR A 335 -11.51 24.90 -16.17
CA THR A 335 -11.36 25.09 -14.72
C THR A 335 -12.53 25.88 -14.15
N ALA A 336 -12.98 26.92 -14.85
CA ALA A 336 -14.13 27.73 -14.44
C ALA A 336 -15.41 26.89 -14.35
N CYS A 337 -15.66 25.98 -15.30
CA CYS A 337 -16.85 25.13 -15.24
C CYS A 337 -16.75 24.08 -14.12
N ALA A 338 -15.56 23.58 -13.79
CA ALA A 338 -15.37 22.69 -12.64
C ALA A 338 -15.63 23.42 -11.31
N ILE A 339 -15.14 24.66 -11.17
CA ILE A 339 -15.33 25.49 -9.97
C ILE A 339 -16.80 25.91 -9.83
N ASP A 340 -17.48 26.26 -10.92
CA ASP A 340 -18.92 26.59 -10.90
C ASP A 340 -19.75 25.39 -10.40
N ALA A 341 -19.41 24.18 -10.85
CA ALA A 341 -20.01 22.95 -10.35
C ALA A 341 -19.75 22.77 -8.85
N PHE A 342 -18.49 22.89 -8.41
CA PHE A 342 -18.16 22.81 -6.98
C PHE A 342 -18.95 23.82 -6.13
N ASN A 343 -19.01 25.08 -6.56
CA ASN A 343 -19.71 26.15 -5.84
C ASN A 343 -21.21 25.87 -5.70
N SER A 344 -21.83 25.23 -6.70
CA SER A 344 -23.24 24.84 -6.66
C SER A 344 -23.53 23.78 -5.58
N PHE A 345 -22.57 22.90 -5.30
CA PHE A 345 -22.69 21.87 -4.26
C PHE A 345 -22.06 22.26 -2.91
N LYS A 346 -21.19 23.27 -2.88
CA LYS A 346 -20.36 23.68 -1.72
C LYS A 346 -21.13 23.73 -0.41
N ASN A 347 -22.26 24.43 -0.38
CA ASN A 347 -23.07 24.58 0.85
C ASN A 347 -23.62 23.24 1.34
N LYS A 348 -24.06 22.36 0.43
CA LYS A 348 -24.53 21.01 0.78
C LYS A 348 -23.39 20.17 1.32
N LEU A 349 -22.25 20.14 0.62
CA LEU A 349 -21.08 19.35 1.01
C LEU A 349 -20.50 19.81 2.36
N GLN A 350 -20.40 21.11 2.61
CA GLN A 350 -19.93 21.65 3.88
C GLN A 350 -20.87 21.35 5.05
N ASN A 351 -22.19 21.33 4.82
CA ASN A 351 -23.15 20.93 5.86
C ASN A 351 -23.01 19.45 6.22
N VAL A 352 -22.67 18.63 5.23
CA VAL A 352 -22.42 17.19 5.41
C VAL A 352 -21.16 16.96 6.21
N GLU A 353 -20.05 17.61 5.87
CA GLU A 353 -18.79 17.51 6.61
C GLU A 353 -18.97 17.78 8.11
N LYS A 354 -19.83 18.73 8.48
CA LYS A 354 -20.11 19.07 9.89
C LYS A 354 -20.96 18.03 10.63
N LYS A 355 -21.73 17.21 9.91
CA LYS A 355 -22.69 16.24 10.47
C LYS A 355 -22.18 14.80 10.44
N VAL A 356 -21.15 14.52 9.64
CA VAL A 356 -20.55 13.19 9.54
C VAL A 356 -19.68 12.92 10.78
N PRO A 357 -19.88 11.79 11.48
CA PRO A 357 -19.03 11.41 12.60
C PRO A 357 -17.57 11.18 12.17
N PRO A 358 -16.58 11.46 13.05
CA PRO A 358 -15.18 11.12 12.80
C PRO A 358 -15.01 9.63 12.48
N GLY A 359 -14.08 9.33 11.56
CA GLY A 359 -13.81 7.96 11.12
C GLY A 359 -14.66 7.45 9.97
N VAL A 360 -15.70 8.18 9.59
CA VAL A 360 -16.45 7.92 8.37
C VAL A 360 -15.82 8.74 7.23
N ASP A 361 -15.36 8.05 6.18
CA ASP A 361 -15.00 8.68 4.90
C ASP A 361 -16.09 9.65 4.40
N THR A 362 -15.81 10.95 4.51
CA THR A 362 -16.72 12.02 4.12
C THR A 362 -16.90 12.09 2.61
N ASP A 363 -15.88 11.75 1.81
CA ASP A 363 -15.96 11.84 0.35
C ASP A 363 -16.91 10.78 -0.23
N ALA A 364 -16.96 9.59 0.38
CA ALA A 364 -17.97 8.57 0.05
C ALA A 364 -19.40 9.07 0.34
N ILE A 365 -19.62 9.71 1.49
CA ILE A 365 -20.93 10.26 1.86
C ILE A 365 -21.31 11.44 0.94
N LYS A 366 -20.38 12.34 0.65
CA LYS A 366 -20.57 13.43 -0.32
C LYS A 366 -21.00 12.89 -1.69
N THR A 367 -20.37 11.81 -2.14
CA THR A 367 -20.70 11.14 -3.41
C THR A 367 -22.15 10.65 -3.45
N CYS A 368 -22.62 10.01 -2.38
CA CYS A 368 -24.00 9.56 -2.25
C CYS A 368 -24.99 10.73 -2.34
N ILE A 369 -24.66 11.85 -1.69
CA ILE A 369 -25.51 13.05 -1.66
C ILE A 369 -25.53 13.75 -3.02
N ILE A 370 -24.40 13.80 -3.73
CA ILE A 370 -24.34 14.32 -5.10
C ILE A 370 -25.24 13.48 -6.02
N ARG A 371 -25.28 12.16 -5.84
CA ARG A 371 -26.17 11.24 -6.57
C ARG A 371 -27.65 11.34 -6.17
N GLY A 372 -28.00 12.16 -5.17
CA GLY A 372 -29.38 12.44 -4.77
C GLY A 372 -29.86 11.71 -3.52
N LEU A 373 -28.99 10.95 -2.83
CA LEU A 373 -29.35 10.27 -1.58
C LEU A 373 -29.40 11.24 -0.40
N SER A 374 -30.26 10.95 0.58
CA SER A 374 -30.27 11.69 1.84
C SER A 374 -29.09 11.29 2.73
N LEU A 375 -28.71 12.16 3.68
CA LEU A 375 -27.62 11.88 4.62
C LEU A 375 -27.89 10.62 5.46
N LYS A 376 -29.16 10.34 5.80
CA LYS A 376 -29.53 9.16 6.60
C LYS A 376 -29.35 7.87 5.81
N GLU A 377 -29.73 7.87 4.54
CA GLU A 377 -29.56 6.73 3.64
C GLU A 377 -28.08 6.47 3.41
N ALA A 378 -27.30 7.50 3.09
CA ALA A 378 -25.86 7.38 2.84
C ALA A 378 -25.10 6.80 4.05
N LEU A 379 -25.45 7.19 5.28
CA LEU A 379 -24.86 6.64 6.50
C LEU A 379 -25.27 5.18 6.76
N THR A 380 -26.44 4.77 6.28
CA THR A 380 -26.95 3.41 6.46
C THR A 380 -26.34 2.46 5.42
N GLU A 381 -26.29 2.88 4.16
CA GLU A 381 -25.70 2.13 3.07
C GLU A 381 -24.23 1.81 3.35
N LYS A 382 -23.47 2.79 3.86
CA LYS A 382 -22.08 2.57 4.23
C LYS A 382 -21.89 1.58 5.38
N LYS A 383 -22.77 1.61 6.40
CA LYS A 383 -22.74 0.61 7.47
C LYS A 383 -22.98 -0.80 6.93
N VAL A 384 -23.86 -0.95 5.93
CA VAL A 384 -24.12 -2.24 5.27
C VAL A 384 -22.92 -2.68 4.43
N GLU A 385 -22.28 -1.75 3.72
CA GLU A 385 -21.08 -2.02 2.90
C GLU A 385 -19.88 -2.46 3.75
N GLU A 386 -19.61 -1.79 4.87
CA GLU A 386 -18.58 -2.20 5.84
C GLU A 386 -18.84 -3.60 6.44
N HIS A 387 -20.12 -3.99 6.60
CA HIS A 387 -20.49 -5.35 7.04
C HIS A 387 -20.36 -6.39 5.93
N ARG A 388 -20.54 -6.00 4.65
CA ARG A 388 -20.32 -6.86 3.50
C ARG A 388 -18.84 -7.10 3.27
N GLU A 389 -18.01 -6.07 3.25
CA GLU A 389 -16.56 -6.20 3.05
C GLU A 389 -15.91 -7.10 4.12
N LYS A 390 -16.32 -6.99 5.39
CA LYS A 390 -15.87 -7.88 6.47
C LYS A 390 -16.25 -9.35 6.25
N LYS A 391 -17.36 -9.63 5.54
CA LYS A 391 -17.79 -10.98 5.15
C LYS A 391 -17.09 -11.45 3.87
N THR A 392 -16.87 -10.58 2.89
CA THR A 392 -16.23 -10.91 1.61
C THR A 392 -14.74 -11.22 1.79
N VAL A 393 -14.05 -10.61 2.77
CA VAL A 393 -12.67 -11.02 3.13
C VAL A 393 -12.63 -12.44 3.72
N GLN A 394 -13.76 -12.98 4.20
CA GLN A 394 -13.91 -14.37 4.63
C GLN A 394 -14.49 -15.29 3.53
N GLU A 395 -14.84 -14.77 2.35
CA GLU A 395 -15.31 -15.63 1.26
C GLU A 395 -14.14 -16.46 0.74
N HIS A 396 -14.20 -17.75 1.07
CA HIS A 396 -13.39 -18.78 0.47
C HIS A 396 -13.37 -18.60 -1.04
N ILE A 397 -12.18 -18.34 -1.59
CA ILE A 397 -11.91 -18.54 -3.01
C ILE A 397 -12.45 -19.93 -3.35
N SER A 398 -13.43 -19.99 -4.25
CA SER A 398 -14.01 -21.27 -4.64
C SER A 398 -12.90 -22.19 -5.16
N LYS A 399 -12.96 -23.50 -4.88
CA LYS A 399 -11.98 -24.48 -5.39
C LYS A 399 -11.75 -24.33 -6.90
N GLU A 400 -12.77 -23.92 -7.65
CA GLU A 400 -12.70 -23.69 -9.09
C GLU A 400 -11.86 -22.47 -9.48
N GLU A 401 -11.91 -21.37 -8.73
CA GLU A 401 -11.04 -20.21 -8.96
C GLU A 401 -9.59 -20.47 -8.59
N LEU A 402 -9.34 -21.26 -7.54
CA LEU A 402 -8.00 -21.77 -7.19
C LEU A 402 -7.42 -22.63 -8.32
N LEU A 403 -8.20 -23.58 -8.84
CA LEU A 403 -7.77 -24.42 -9.96
C LEU A 403 -7.49 -23.63 -11.24
N LYS A 404 -8.25 -22.55 -11.51
CA LYS A 404 -7.98 -21.65 -12.65
C LYS A 404 -6.68 -20.87 -12.46
N LYS A 405 -6.45 -20.35 -11.25
CA LYS A 405 -5.19 -19.64 -10.93
C LYS A 405 -3.99 -20.57 -10.98
N ASP A 406 -4.10 -21.79 -10.47
CA ASP A 406 -3.03 -22.79 -10.51
C ASP A 406 -2.64 -23.20 -11.94
N ARG A 407 -3.61 -23.28 -12.86
CA ARG A 407 -3.34 -23.51 -14.29
C ARG A 407 -2.57 -22.36 -14.91
N ILE A 408 -3.01 -21.12 -14.66
CA ILE A 408 -2.34 -19.91 -15.17
C ILE A 408 -0.91 -19.81 -14.60
N ILE A 409 -0.73 -20.14 -13.31
CA ILE A 409 0.60 -20.13 -12.68
C ILE A 409 1.52 -21.15 -13.36
N LYS A 410 1.05 -22.38 -13.61
CA LYS A 410 1.84 -23.41 -14.32
C LYS A 410 2.21 -22.98 -15.74
N GLU A 411 1.26 -22.39 -16.48
CA GLU A 411 1.53 -21.87 -17.83
C GLU A 411 2.60 -20.76 -17.80
N LEU A 412 2.49 -19.82 -16.86
CA LEU A 412 3.48 -18.74 -16.68
C LEU A 412 4.85 -19.25 -16.21
N GLU A 413 4.90 -20.33 -15.41
CA GLU A 413 6.14 -20.97 -14.98
C GLU A 413 6.84 -21.71 -16.13
N GLU A 414 6.07 -22.40 -16.98
CA GLU A 414 6.57 -23.04 -18.21
C GLU A 414 7.11 -21.99 -19.19
N GLU A 415 6.37 -20.90 -19.42
CA GLU A 415 6.79 -19.79 -20.27
C GLU A 415 8.08 -19.14 -19.73
N ASN A 416 8.17 -18.90 -18.42
CA ASN A 416 9.40 -18.39 -17.80
C ASN A 416 10.59 -19.33 -17.97
N SER A 417 10.37 -20.65 -17.87
CA SER A 417 11.42 -21.65 -18.04
C SER A 417 11.98 -21.63 -19.47
N ILE A 418 11.11 -21.52 -20.47
CA ILE A 418 11.47 -21.43 -21.88
C ILE A 418 12.25 -20.13 -22.13
N LEU A 419 11.72 -18.98 -21.70
CA LEU A 419 12.37 -17.68 -21.87
C LEU A 419 13.75 -17.64 -21.20
N ARG A 420 13.92 -18.29 -20.04
CA ARG A 420 15.22 -18.37 -19.36
C ARG A 420 16.24 -19.21 -20.13
N LYS A 421 15.82 -20.32 -20.75
CA LYS A 421 16.70 -21.11 -21.63
C LYS A 421 17.12 -20.31 -22.85
N GLU A 422 16.17 -19.63 -23.49
CA GLU A 422 16.43 -18.81 -24.67
C GLU A 422 17.40 -17.65 -24.36
N ILE A 423 17.22 -16.97 -23.22
CA ILE A 423 18.18 -15.96 -22.74
C ILE A 423 19.57 -16.58 -22.49
N SER A 424 19.66 -17.80 -21.96
CA SER A 424 20.93 -18.47 -21.73
C SER A 424 21.62 -18.84 -23.04
N GLU A 425 20.88 -19.30 -24.04
CA GLU A 425 21.38 -19.65 -25.36
C GLU A 425 21.88 -18.41 -26.11
N LEU A 426 21.08 -17.34 -26.13
CA LEU A 426 21.47 -16.05 -26.72
C LEU A 426 22.71 -15.45 -26.04
N LYS A 427 22.83 -15.56 -24.70
CA LYS A 427 24.03 -15.11 -23.99
C LYS A 427 25.28 -15.89 -24.40
N ASN A 428 25.17 -17.22 -24.48
CA ASN A 428 26.28 -18.07 -24.94
C ASN A 428 26.67 -17.76 -26.39
N GLU A 429 25.70 -17.44 -27.24
CA GLU A 429 25.94 -17.06 -28.63
C GLU A 429 26.63 -15.70 -28.75
N ILE A 430 26.18 -14.71 -27.98
CA ILE A 430 26.85 -13.40 -27.87
C ILE A 430 28.29 -13.56 -27.39
N GLU A 431 28.54 -14.43 -26.42
CA GLU A 431 29.88 -14.67 -25.89
C GLU A 431 30.79 -15.37 -26.92
N LYS A 432 30.27 -16.33 -27.68
CA LYS A 432 30.98 -16.95 -28.83
C LYS A 432 31.30 -15.93 -29.92
N LEU A 433 30.35 -15.06 -30.26
CA LEU A 433 30.54 -14.02 -31.28
C LEU A 433 31.56 -12.96 -30.82
N ARG A 434 31.52 -12.56 -29.54
CA ARG A 434 32.53 -11.67 -28.95
C ARG A 434 33.93 -12.27 -28.99
N ASN A 435 34.07 -13.56 -28.66
CA ASN A 435 35.37 -14.24 -28.71
C ASN A 435 35.91 -14.36 -30.14
N LYS A 436 35.03 -14.46 -31.15
CA LYS A 436 35.39 -14.44 -32.58
C LYS A 436 35.76 -13.05 -33.13
N LEU A 437 35.37 -11.97 -32.45
CA LEU A 437 35.73 -10.60 -32.83
C LEU A 437 37.04 -10.12 -32.18
N VAL A 438 37.48 -10.80 -31.12
CA VAL A 438 38.72 -10.51 -30.37
C VAL A 438 39.88 -11.44 -30.81
N SER A 439 39.57 -12.52 -31.53
CA SER A 439 40.53 -13.34 -32.28
C SER A 439 40.64 -12.82 -33.70
#